data_AF-A0A9E0U8K6-F1
#
_entry.id   AF-A0A9E0U8K6-F1
#
_cell.length_a   1.000
_cell.length_b   1.000
_cell.length_c   1.000
_cell.angle_alpha   90.00
_cell.angle_beta   90.00
_cell.angle_gamma   90.00
#
_symmetry.space_group_name_H-M   'P 1'
#
loop_
_entity.id
_entity.type
_entity.pdbx_description
1 polymer ?
#
loop_
_entity_poly.entity_id
_entity_poly.type
_entity_poly.pdbx_seq_one_letter_code
_entity_poly.pdbx_strand_id
1 'polypeptide(L)'
;MNPWTIVIAVLLWLASLAGVGWWQRTDGATIERDTWQKRENTELRTANAKIKELEAKAKSDTSAHAQALAEASTAFERKLKDANAQRAKDRAAVLAGTLRLRDNGATGLRACGSGISPPAAGASVGDGRTPGELSAAATGFLLDLASDADDIAHQLAQAQAVIREDRRLCGRPAR
;
A
#
# COMPACT_ATOMS: atom_id res chain seq x y z
N MET A 1 -33.32 -63.78 72.95
CA MET A 1 -32.86 -62.86 71.88
C MET A 1 -33.28 -61.46 72.29
N ASN A 2 -32.34 -60.54 72.53
CA ASN A 2 -32.68 -59.22 73.07
C ASN A 2 -33.19 -58.31 71.94
N PRO A 3 -34.39 -57.71 72.06
CA PRO A 3 -34.96 -56.86 71.01
C PRO A 3 -34.07 -55.65 70.69
N TRP A 4 -33.32 -55.15 71.67
CA TRP A 4 -32.38 -54.04 71.51
C TRP A 4 -31.20 -54.34 70.59
N THR A 5 -30.69 -55.57 70.54
CA THR A 5 -29.56 -55.91 69.65
C THR A 5 -29.98 -55.89 68.18
N ILE A 6 -31.24 -56.22 67.90
CA ILE A 6 -31.81 -56.17 66.55
C ILE A 6 -31.95 -54.72 66.08
N VAL A 7 -32.45 -53.84 66.96
CA VAL A 7 -32.60 -52.40 66.65
C VAL A 7 -31.25 -51.76 66.34
N ILE A 8 -30.21 -52.04 67.14
CA ILE A 8 -28.86 -51.51 66.92
C ILE A 8 -28.28 -52.02 65.61
N ALA A 9 -28.45 -53.31 65.29
CA ALA A 9 -27.97 -53.88 64.04
C ALA A 9 -28.64 -53.24 62.80
N VAL A 10 -29.95 -52.97 62.87
CA VAL A 10 -30.70 -52.30 61.80
C VAL A 10 -30.23 -50.85 61.63
N LEU A 11 -30.01 -50.12 62.72
CA LEU A 11 -29.52 -48.74 62.66
C LEU A 11 -28.10 -48.66 62.08
N LEU A 12 -27.21 -49.59 62.45
CA LEU A 12 -25.87 -49.69 61.87
C LEU A 12 -25.92 -49.98 60.36
N TRP A 13 -26.80 -50.88 59.94
CA TRP A 13 -26.98 -51.19 58.53
C TRP A 13 -27.50 -49.99 57.72
N LEU A 14 -28.48 -49.26 58.25
CA LEU A 14 -29.00 -48.04 57.63
C LEU A 14 -27.94 -46.93 57.56
N ALA A 15 -27.14 -46.74 58.62
CA ALA A 15 -26.06 -45.77 58.64
C ALA A 15 -24.98 -46.10 57.60
N SER A 16 -24.65 -47.39 57.42
CA SER A 16 -23.71 -47.84 56.40
C SER A 16 -24.20 -47.53 54.98
N LEU A 17 -25.49 -47.74 54.70
CA LEU A 17 -26.07 -47.44 53.39
C LEU A 17 -26.11 -45.93 53.10
N ALA A 18 -26.45 -45.12 54.11
CA ALA A 18 -26.48 -43.67 53.98
C ALA A 18 -25.08 -43.09 53.70
N GLY A 19 -24.04 -43.61 54.37
CA GLY A 19 -22.66 -43.17 54.15
C GLY A 19 -22.15 -43.47 52.74
N VAL A 20 -22.40 -44.69 52.23
CA VAL A 20 -21.99 -45.08 50.88
C VAL A 20 -22.75 -44.30 49.81
N GLY A 21 -24.05 -44.08 50.00
CA GLY A 21 -24.87 -43.30 49.07
C GLY A 21 -24.45 -41.83 49.00
N TRP A 22 -24.02 -41.23 50.12
CA TRP A 22 -23.52 -39.86 50.14
C TRP A 22 -22.16 -39.75 49.44
N TRP A 23 -21.24 -40.68 49.70
CA TRP A 23 -19.91 -40.71 49.09
C TRP A 23 -19.95 -40.95 47.57
N GLN A 24 -20.76 -41.89 47.09
CA GLN A 24 -20.93 -42.12 45.65
C GLN A 24 -21.52 -40.91 44.92
N ARG A 25 -22.43 -40.17 45.58
CA ARG A 25 -23.06 -38.99 44.99
C ARG A 25 -22.09 -37.82 44.86
N THR A 26 -21.21 -37.62 45.83
CA THR A 26 -20.22 -36.54 45.79
C THR A 26 -19.13 -36.84 44.78
N ASP A 27 -18.61 -38.07 44.75
CA ASP A 27 -17.51 -38.44 43.84
C ASP A 27 -17.98 -38.46 42.39
N GLY A 28 -19.17 -39.02 42.11
CA GLY A 28 -19.76 -39.01 40.76
C GLY A 28 -19.95 -37.59 40.21
N ALA A 29 -20.44 -36.67 41.04
CA ALA A 29 -20.63 -35.26 40.64
C ALA A 29 -19.32 -34.51 40.41
N THR A 30 -18.23 -34.88 41.10
CA THR A 30 -16.91 -34.26 40.89
C THR A 30 -16.22 -34.77 39.62
N ILE A 31 -16.31 -36.07 39.34
CA ILE A 31 -15.70 -36.68 38.15
C ILE A 31 -16.37 -36.13 36.89
N GLU A 32 -17.70 -36.03 36.87
CA GLU A 32 -18.41 -35.49 35.72
C GLU A 32 -17.99 -34.05 35.43
N ARG A 33 -17.95 -33.18 36.45
CA ARG A 33 -17.51 -31.77 36.29
C ARG A 33 -16.07 -31.66 35.80
N ASP A 34 -15.15 -32.46 36.32
CA ASP A 34 -13.75 -32.44 35.88
C ASP A 34 -13.63 -32.87 34.41
N THR A 35 -14.41 -33.87 33.97
CA THR A 35 -14.42 -34.29 32.56
C THR A 35 -14.99 -33.21 31.64
N TRP A 36 -16.04 -32.49 32.06
CA TRP A 36 -16.61 -31.36 31.32
C TRP A 36 -15.64 -30.19 31.24
N GLN A 37 -15.03 -29.81 32.37
CA GLN A 37 -14.05 -28.72 32.42
C GLN A 37 -12.81 -29.01 31.56
N LYS A 38 -12.33 -30.26 31.55
CA LYS A 38 -11.22 -30.67 30.69
C LYS A 38 -11.57 -30.53 29.21
N ARG A 39 -12.76 -30.98 28.79
CA ARG A 39 -13.23 -30.86 27.39
C ARG A 39 -13.34 -29.39 26.97
N GLU A 40 -14.02 -28.56 27.76
CA GLU A 40 -14.14 -27.13 27.46
C GLU A 40 -12.77 -26.44 27.41
N ASN A 41 -11.85 -26.76 28.33
CA ASN A 41 -10.52 -26.16 28.32
C ASN A 41 -9.72 -26.59 27.07
N THR A 42 -9.85 -27.85 26.64
CA THR A 42 -9.21 -28.30 25.39
C THR A 42 -9.80 -27.60 24.17
N GLU A 43 -11.13 -27.46 24.08
CA GLU A 43 -11.78 -26.75 22.99
C GLU A 43 -11.36 -25.28 22.96
N LEU A 44 -11.38 -24.60 24.11
CA LEU A 44 -10.90 -23.22 24.25
C LEU A 44 -9.42 -23.08 23.85
N ARG A 45 -8.55 -24.03 24.20
CA ARG A 45 -7.15 -24.02 23.77
C ARG A 45 -7.02 -24.18 22.26
N THR A 46 -7.78 -25.09 21.65
CA THR A 46 -7.75 -25.27 20.20
C THR A 46 -8.29 -24.04 19.45
N ALA A 47 -9.35 -23.42 19.95
CA ALA A 47 -9.90 -22.18 19.40
C ALA A 47 -8.88 -21.03 19.51
N ASN A 48 -8.28 -20.84 20.68
CA ASN A 48 -7.24 -19.84 20.88
C ASN A 48 -5.99 -20.10 20.02
N ALA A 49 -5.60 -21.35 19.81
CA ALA A 49 -4.49 -21.69 18.92
C ALA A 49 -4.78 -21.28 17.47
N LYS A 50 -6.00 -21.57 16.97
CA LYS A 50 -6.44 -21.14 15.64
C LYS A 50 -6.49 -19.62 15.51
N ILE A 51 -7.00 -18.91 16.52
CA ILE A 51 -7.02 -17.44 16.53
C ILE A 51 -5.60 -16.88 16.46
N LYS A 52 -4.66 -17.40 17.27
CA LYS A 52 -3.25 -16.98 17.22
C LYS A 52 -2.58 -17.26 15.88
N GLU A 53 -2.89 -18.40 15.26
CA GLU A 53 -2.38 -18.73 13.93
C GLU A 53 -2.90 -17.74 12.87
N LEU A 54 -4.19 -17.41 12.91
CA LEU A 54 -4.80 -16.43 12.01
C LEU A 54 -4.24 -15.02 12.25
N GLU A 55 -4.05 -14.61 13.51
CA GLU A 55 -3.41 -13.34 13.84
C GLU A 55 -1.96 -13.27 13.37
N ALA A 56 -1.19 -14.36 13.48
CA ALA A 56 0.18 -14.41 13.02
C ALA A 56 0.27 -14.23 11.49
N LYS A 57 -0.62 -14.89 10.74
CA LYS A 57 -0.74 -14.73 9.28
C LYS A 57 -1.17 -13.30 8.90
N ALA A 58 -2.17 -12.74 9.59
CA ALA A 58 -2.61 -11.37 9.34
C ALA A 58 -1.50 -10.34 9.64
N LYS A 59 -0.71 -10.55 10.69
CA LYS A 59 0.44 -9.69 11.02
C LYS A 59 1.55 -9.77 9.99
N SER A 60 1.88 -10.96 9.47
CA SER A 60 2.88 -11.07 8.40
C SER A 60 2.45 -10.33 7.14
N ASP A 61 1.20 -10.50 6.74
CA ASP A 61 0.66 -9.82 5.55
C ASP A 61 0.64 -8.31 5.73
N THR A 62 0.18 -7.84 6.89
CA THR A 62 0.16 -6.41 7.22
C THR A 62 1.57 -5.81 7.25
N SER A 63 2.56 -6.54 7.78
CA SER A 63 3.94 -6.06 7.84
C SER A 63 4.59 -5.95 6.45
N ALA A 64 4.33 -6.91 5.57
CA ALA A 64 4.80 -6.87 4.19
C ALA A 64 4.14 -5.73 3.41
N HIS A 65 2.83 -5.50 3.62
CA HIS A 65 2.13 -4.37 3.05
C HIS A 65 2.66 -3.02 3.55
N ALA A 66 2.95 -2.90 4.84
CA ALA A 66 3.53 -1.69 5.41
C ALA A 66 4.92 -1.38 4.84
N GLN A 67 5.77 -2.40 4.67
CA GLN A 67 7.10 -2.25 4.04
C GLN A 67 6.99 -1.84 2.58
N ALA A 68 6.14 -2.51 1.79
CA ALA A 68 5.93 -2.15 0.39
C ALA A 68 5.42 -0.71 0.22
N LEU A 69 4.53 -0.27 1.11
CA LEU A 69 4.01 1.10 1.09
C LEU A 69 5.07 2.13 1.51
N ALA A 70 5.92 1.80 2.50
CA ALA A 70 7.05 2.63 2.90
C ALA A 70 8.07 2.76 1.76
N GLU A 71 8.47 1.67 1.11
CA GLU A 71 9.38 1.69 -0.05
C GLU A 71 8.81 2.51 -1.20
N ALA A 72 7.53 2.30 -1.54
CA ALA A 72 6.85 3.06 -2.59
C ALA A 72 6.81 4.57 -2.27
N SER A 73 6.52 4.94 -1.02
CA SER A 73 6.51 6.35 -0.59
C SER A 73 7.89 7.00 -0.71
N THR A 74 8.96 6.33 -0.26
CA THR A 74 10.33 6.87 -0.37
C THR A 74 10.79 6.99 -1.83
N ALA A 75 10.44 6.02 -2.69
CA ALA A 75 10.73 6.08 -4.11
C ALA A 75 9.99 7.23 -4.79
N PHE A 76 8.73 7.47 -4.42
CA PHE A 76 7.95 8.59 -4.93
C PHE A 76 8.52 9.95 -4.49
N GLU A 77 8.89 10.10 -3.22
CA GLU A 77 9.53 11.32 -2.70
C GLU A 77 10.86 11.62 -3.40
N ARG A 78 11.68 10.59 -3.67
CA ARG A 78 12.93 10.75 -4.42
C ARG A 78 12.66 11.24 -5.83
N LYS A 79 11.73 10.59 -6.55
CA LYS A 79 11.34 11.03 -7.91
C LYS A 79 10.84 12.47 -7.93
N LEU A 80 10.05 12.87 -6.94
CA LEU A 80 9.55 14.24 -6.83
C LEU A 80 10.70 15.24 -6.60
N LYS A 81 11.65 14.91 -5.72
CA LYS A 81 12.84 15.74 -5.46
C LYS A 81 13.72 15.86 -6.70
N ASP A 82 13.97 14.76 -7.40
CA ASP A 82 14.79 14.73 -8.61
C ASP A 82 14.14 15.53 -9.73
N ALA A 83 12.83 15.36 -9.95
CA ALA A 83 12.07 16.13 -10.93
C ALA A 83 12.11 17.63 -10.62
N ASN A 84 11.91 18.02 -9.35
CA ASN A 84 11.98 19.42 -8.93
C ASN A 84 13.40 20.00 -9.09
N ALA A 85 14.44 19.23 -8.77
CA ALA A 85 15.82 19.65 -8.94
C ALA A 85 16.17 19.84 -10.42
N GLN A 86 15.67 18.96 -11.30
CA GLN A 86 15.85 19.08 -12.74
C GLN A 86 15.11 20.31 -13.29
N ARG A 87 13.84 20.51 -12.92
CA ARG A 87 13.06 21.72 -13.27
C ARG A 87 13.78 23.00 -12.84
N ALA A 88 14.35 23.03 -11.62
CA ALA A 88 15.09 24.19 -11.14
C ALA A 88 16.38 24.45 -11.95
N LYS A 89 17.11 23.40 -12.31
CA LYS A 89 18.31 23.50 -13.17
C LYS A 89 17.93 24.01 -14.57
N ASP A 90 16.88 23.47 -15.17
CA ASP A 90 16.44 23.85 -16.51
C ASP A 90 15.98 25.31 -16.53
N ARG A 91 15.22 25.74 -15.51
CA ARG A 91 14.82 27.14 -15.35
C ARG A 91 16.01 28.06 -15.16
N ALA A 92 16.99 27.67 -14.35
CA ALA A 92 18.23 28.43 -14.18
C ALA A 92 19.03 28.52 -15.49
N ALA A 93 19.10 27.44 -16.27
CA ALA A 93 19.78 27.40 -17.56
C ALA A 93 19.08 28.26 -18.63
N VAL A 94 17.75 28.34 -18.59
CA VAL A 94 16.97 29.27 -19.44
C VAL A 94 17.23 30.72 -19.04
N LEU A 95 17.20 31.05 -17.74
CA LEU A 95 17.48 32.41 -17.26
C LEU A 95 18.93 32.85 -17.51
N ALA A 96 19.89 31.93 -17.37
CA ALA A 96 21.29 32.15 -17.70
C ALA A 96 21.54 32.21 -19.23
N GLY A 97 20.52 31.91 -20.05
CA GLY A 97 20.61 31.91 -21.50
C GLY A 97 21.47 30.78 -22.09
N THR A 98 21.89 29.81 -21.27
CA THR A 98 22.69 28.64 -21.67
C THR A 98 21.87 27.53 -22.29
N LEU A 99 20.56 27.49 -22.01
CA LEU A 99 19.59 26.60 -22.66
C LEU A 99 18.73 27.43 -23.62
N ARG A 100 18.84 27.16 -24.93
CA ARG A 100 18.02 27.80 -25.97
C ARG A 100 17.38 26.74 -26.85
N LEU A 101 16.06 26.76 -26.93
CA LEU A 101 15.33 25.88 -27.84
C LEU A 101 15.44 26.46 -29.26
N ARG A 102 15.96 25.67 -30.19
CA ARG A 102 16.00 25.99 -31.63
C ARG A 102 14.73 25.52 -32.29
N ASP A 103 14.10 26.39 -33.06
CA ASP A 103 13.06 26.01 -33.99
C ASP A 103 13.68 25.78 -35.37
N ASN A 104 13.68 24.52 -35.82
CA ASN A 104 14.21 24.15 -37.14
C ASN A 104 13.32 24.65 -38.29
N GLY A 105 12.09 25.12 -38.02
CA GLY A 105 11.16 25.69 -38.99
C GLY A 105 11.13 27.22 -39.02
N ALA A 106 11.58 27.91 -37.96
CA ALA A 106 11.59 29.36 -37.93
C ALA A 106 12.74 29.92 -38.77
N THR A 107 12.40 30.59 -39.88
CA THR A 107 13.29 31.59 -40.49
C THR A 107 13.70 32.59 -39.40
N GLY A 108 14.99 32.69 -39.10
CA GLY A 108 15.48 33.65 -38.11
C GLY A 108 14.86 35.03 -38.35
N LEU A 109 14.08 35.51 -37.38
CA LEU A 109 13.50 36.84 -37.42
C LEU A 109 14.67 37.83 -37.40
N ARG A 110 14.96 38.41 -38.56
CA ARG A 110 15.88 39.54 -38.71
C ARG A 110 15.39 40.61 -37.73
N ALA A 111 16.25 41.01 -36.79
CA ALA A 111 15.98 42.16 -35.94
C ALA A 111 15.55 43.32 -36.84
N CYS A 112 14.37 43.88 -36.58
CA CYS A 112 13.81 44.99 -37.34
C CYS A 112 14.68 46.23 -37.14
N GLY A 113 15.73 46.35 -37.95
CA GLY A 113 16.50 47.56 -38.16
C GLY A 113 16.24 48.06 -39.57
N SER A 114 15.53 49.17 -39.68
CA SER A 114 15.20 49.86 -40.93
C SER A 114 16.46 50.15 -41.75
N GLY A 115 16.54 49.60 -42.95
CA GLY A 115 17.59 49.89 -43.91
C GLY A 115 17.27 49.26 -45.26
N ILE A 116 16.60 50.01 -46.12
CA ILE A 116 16.37 49.65 -47.53
C ILE A 116 17.74 49.66 -48.23
N SER A 117 18.09 48.58 -48.93
CA SER A 117 19.15 48.59 -49.95
C SER A 117 18.81 47.59 -51.08
N PRO A 118 19.20 47.87 -52.34
CA PRO A 118 18.55 47.36 -53.56
C PRO A 118 18.93 45.91 -53.90
N PRO A 119 18.21 45.25 -54.83
CA PRO A 119 18.36 43.81 -55.05
C PRO A 119 19.67 43.52 -55.80
N ALA A 120 20.54 42.73 -55.18
CA ALA A 120 21.68 42.11 -55.84
C ALA A 120 21.31 40.68 -56.24
N ALA A 121 21.55 40.36 -57.52
CA ALA A 121 21.39 39.05 -58.10
C ALA A 121 22.47 38.08 -57.60
N GLY A 122 22.08 36.80 -57.44
CA GLY A 122 22.98 35.65 -57.45
C GLY A 122 23.62 35.29 -56.11
N ALA A 123 23.00 34.39 -55.37
CA ALA A 123 23.72 33.43 -54.52
C ALA A 123 22.86 32.16 -54.36
N SER A 124 23.43 31.02 -54.71
CA SER A 124 22.93 29.68 -54.48
C SER A 124 22.45 29.52 -53.03
N VAL A 125 21.17 29.20 -52.86
CA VAL A 125 20.58 28.80 -51.58
C VAL A 125 21.12 27.41 -51.25
N GLY A 126 22.23 27.36 -50.50
CA GLY A 126 22.57 26.18 -49.73
C GLY A 126 21.69 26.14 -48.47
N ASP A 127 21.32 24.95 -48.03
CA ASP A 127 20.47 24.65 -46.86
C ASP A 127 21.09 25.06 -45.50
N GLY A 128 21.75 26.22 -45.44
CA GLY A 128 22.25 26.85 -44.23
C GLY A 128 21.24 27.83 -43.66
N ARG A 129 19.94 27.48 -43.62
CA ARG A 129 18.93 28.28 -42.91
C ARG A 129 19.34 28.29 -41.44
N THR A 130 19.88 29.41 -40.95
CA THR A 130 20.21 29.58 -39.54
C THR A 130 18.90 29.42 -38.78
N PRO A 131 18.73 28.34 -38.00
CA PRO A 131 17.47 28.09 -37.30
C PRO A 131 17.21 29.26 -36.35
N GLY A 132 16.03 29.84 -36.43
CA GLY A 132 15.59 30.90 -35.52
C GLY A 132 15.59 30.36 -34.10
N GLU A 133 16.28 31.06 -33.20
CA GLU A 133 16.16 30.77 -31.77
C GLU A 133 14.77 31.23 -31.29
N LEU A 134 14.11 30.39 -30.50
CA LEU A 134 12.87 30.79 -29.83
C LEU A 134 13.20 31.86 -28.79
N SER A 135 12.33 32.87 -28.66
CA SER A 135 12.45 33.85 -27.59
C SER A 135 12.47 33.16 -26.22
N ALA A 136 13.16 33.74 -25.24
CA ALA A 136 13.23 33.19 -23.89
C ALA A 136 11.81 33.02 -23.27
N ALA A 137 10.88 33.92 -23.60
CA ALA A 137 9.48 33.83 -23.19
C ALA A 137 8.76 32.62 -23.83
N ALA A 138 8.96 32.39 -25.13
CA ALA A 138 8.37 31.23 -25.82
C ALA A 138 8.98 29.91 -25.33
N THR A 139 10.28 29.89 -25.03
CA THR A 139 10.97 28.73 -24.44
C THR A 139 10.41 28.41 -23.05
N GLY A 140 10.21 29.42 -22.20
CA GLY A 140 9.61 29.26 -20.88
C GLY A 140 8.19 28.69 -20.96
N PHE A 141 7.34 29.26 -21.81
CA PHE A 141 5.97 28.76 -22.00
C PHE A 141 5.92 27.30 -22.47
N LEU A 142 6.78 26.91 -23.42
CA LEU A 142 6.83 25.52 -23.90
C LEU A 142 7.32 24.54 -22.83
N LEU A 143 8.25 24.97 -21.96
CA LEU A 143 8.70 24.17 -20.83
C LEU A 143 7.62 24.01 -19.77
N ASP A 144 6.89 25.07 -19.46
CA ASP A 144 5.76 25.02 -18.52
C ASP A 144 4.64 24.12 -19.07
N LEU A 145 4.31 24.25 -20.36
CA LEU A 145 3.31 23.40 -21.02
C LEU A 145 3.74 21.92 -21.06
N ALA A 146 5.01 21.63 -21.32
CA ALA A 146 5.54 20.27 -21.27
C ALA A 146 5.46 19.70 -19.85
N SER A 147 5.77 20.51 -18.84
CA SER A 147 5.64 20.12 -17.43
C SER A 147 4.20 19.80 -17.06
N ASP A 148 3.22 20.61 -17.48
CA ASP A 148 1.80 20.36 -17.24
C ASP A 148 1.32 19.07 -17.92
N ALA A 149 1.78 18.82 -19.16
CA ALA A 149 1.47 17.60 -19.89
C ALA A 149 2.02 16.35 -19.20
N ASP A 150 3.27 16.41 -18.70
CA ASP A 150 3.89 15.32 -17.94
C ASP A 150 3.15 15.05 -16.62
N ASP A 151 2.73 16.11 -15.91
CA ASP A 151 1.97 15.99 -14.67
C ASP A 151 0.61 15.31 -14.91
N ILE A 152 -0.09 15.65 -16.00
CA ILE A 152 -1.34 14.97 -16.42
C ILE A 152 -1.09 13.51 -16.80
N ALA A 153 -0.01 13.24 -17.55
CA ALA A 153 0.36 11.87 -17.94
C ALA A 153 0.65 11.00 -16.71
N HIS A 154 1.34 11.56 -15.70
CA HIS A 154 1.56 10.90 -14.43
C HIS A 154 0.26 10.61 -13.66
N GLN A 155 -0.67 11.56 -13.60
CA GLN A 155 -1.97 11.36 -12.97
C GLN A 155 -2.77 10.25 -13.65
N LEU A 156 -2.82 10.25 -14.99
CA LEU A 156 -3.49 9.21 -15.77
C LEU A 156 -2.85 7.84 -15.56
N ALA A 157 -1.51 7.76 -15.54
CA ALA A 157 -0.79 6.52 -15.29
C ALA A 157 -1.11 5.95 -13.89
N GLN A 158 -1.18 6.81 -12.86
CA GLN A 158 -1.56 6.39 -11.51
C GLN A 158 -3.01 5.91 -11.45
N ALA A 159 -3.96 6.65 -12.06
CA ALA A 159 -5.36 6.24 -12.11
C ALA A 159 -5.53 4.88 -12.82
N GLN A 160 -4.82 4.67 -13.93
CA GLN A 160 -4.83 3.38 -14.64
C GLN A 160 -4.22 2.25 -13.82
N ALA A 161 -3.17 2.51 -13.04
CA ALA A 161 -2.57 1.53 -12.15
C ALA A 161 -3.56 1.07 -11.07
N VAL A 162 -4.29 2.00 -10.45
CA VAL A 162 -5.33 1.70 -9.46
C VAL A 162 -6.43 0.83 -10.08
N ILE A 163 -6.92 1.17 -11.27
CA ILE A 163 -7.97 0.40 -11.96
C ILE A 163 -7.50 -1.03 -12.30
N ARG A 164 -6.23 -1.19 -12.70
CA ARG A 164 -5.67 -2.54 -12.98
C ARG A 164 -5.59 -3.38 -11.72
N GLU A 165 -5.14 -2.81 -10.61
CA GLU A 165 -5.08 -3.52 -9.33
C GLU A 165 -6.47 -3.84 -8.77
N ASP A 166 -7.42 -2.92 -8.86
CA ASP A 166 -8.80 -3.15 -8.44
C ASP A 166 -9.44 -4.31 -9.22
N ARG A 167 -9.26 -4.36 -10.54
CA ARG A 167 -9.70 -5.50 -11.37
C ARG A 167 -8.97 -6.80 -11.04
N ARG A 168 -7.69 -6.73 -10.71
CA ARG A 168 -6.89 -7.92 -10.31
C ARG A 168 -7.40 -8.50 -9.00
N LEU A 169 -7.81 -7.64 -8.05
CA LEU A 169 -8.37 -8.06 -6.77
C LEU A 169 -9.81 -8.59 -6.92
N CYS A 170 -10.67 -7.90 -7.67
CA CYS A 170 -12.05 -8.35 -7.92
C CYS A 170 -12.14 -9.60 -8.83
N GLY A 171 -11.16 -9.81 -9.71
CA GLY A 171 -11.09 -10.97 -10.60
C GLY A 171 -10.41 -12.21 -10.00
N ARG A 172 -9.92 -12.15 -8.77
CA ARG A 172 -9.22 -13.27 -8.13
C ARG A 172 -10.24 -14.19 -7.45
N PRO A 173 -10.44 -15.44 -7.90
CA PRO A 173 -11.27 -16.37 -7.14
C PRO A 173 -10.62 -16.60 -5.77
N ALA A 174 -11.43 -16.48 -4.72
CA ALA A 174 -11.02 -16.77 -3.35
C ALA A 174 -10.37 -18.17 -3.32
N ARG A 175 -9.10 -18.21 -2.90
CA ARG A 175 -8.36 -19.45 -2.66
C ARG A 175 -8.50 -19.86 -1.21
#